data_AF-A0A5B9VWX2-F1
#
_entry.id   AF-A0A5B9VWX2-F1
#
_cell.length_a   1.000
_cell.length_b   1.000
_cell.length_c   1.000
_cell.angle_alpha   90.00
_cell.angle_beta   90.00
_cell.angle_gamma   90.00
#
_symmetry.space_group_name_H-M   'P 1'
#
loop_
_entity.id
_entity.type
_entity.pdbx_description
1 polymer ?
#
loop_
_entity_poly.entity_id
_entity_poly.type
_entity_poly.pdbx_seq_one_letter_code
_entity_poly.pdbx_strand_id
1 'polypeptide(L)'
;MMKLIAMGLSSLLGIGIAGFLGGPQPPDGPPTPPEKAKGKKGAPGDELRKTYDILRRVRSGSDGGRTEERIKDWTDRATELYRKALRAREDGERRRARELAVASHDLARVVDHARNAARLDRTDPDLPPPPEDDGPEDLSERTLRDLHHAYRRIKDADSYGSVPDSALYLRGARDLYNAARRDVEAGRTERGGELARAAEAMTHVPEHLANAGDPDGPPAKDEPPKKKFEEAKEKRGPRGLFDPPPPKEAERPGPRGRELPPPLD
;
A
#
# COMPACT_ATOMS: atom_id res chain seq x y z
N MET A 1 -11.36 33.74 38.64
CA MET A 1 -12.75 34.15 39.00
C MET A 1 -13.54 34.21 37.69
N MET A 2 -14.76 33.64 37.65
CA MET A 2 -15.62 33.30 36.49
C MET A 2 -15.14 32.09 35.65
N LYS A 3 -15.64 30.85 35.79
CA LYS A 3 -16.99 30.21 35.78
C LYS A 3 -17.62 30.01 34.38
N LEU A 4 -17.73 28.71 34.02
CA LEU A 4 -18.87 27.97 33.42
C LEU A 4 -19.42 28.46 32.07
N ILE A 5 -19.64 27.56 31.10
CA ILE A 5 -20.94 26.98 30.65
C ILE A 5 -20.61 26.36 29.26
N ALA A 6 -21.11 25.25 28.71
CA ALA A 6 -22.25 24.37 28.95
C ALA A 6 -21.97 22.99 28.34
N MET A 7 -22.49 21.97 29.02
CA MET A 7 -22.92 20.70 28.44
C MET A 7 -24.12 20.90 27.50
N GLY A 8 -24.18 20.13 26.43
CA GLY A 8 -25.41 19.82 25.69
C GLY A 8 -25.22 18.51 24.91
N LEU A 9 -25.60 17.36 25.48
CA LEU A 9 -26.91 16.69 25.36
C LEU A 9 -27.21 16.16 23.95
N SER A 10 -27.00 14.84 23.83
CA SER A 10 -27.96 13.82 23.40
C SER A 10 -28.95 14.14 22.27
N SER A 11 -28.86 13.36 21.19
CA SER A 11 -29.94 12.95 20.28
C SER A 11 -29.34 11.91 19.31
N LEU A 12 -29.99 10.84 18.83
CA LEU A 12 -31.18 10.08 19.20
C LEU A 12 -31.12 8.85 18.27
N LEU A 13 -31.49 7.67 18.76
CA LEU A 13 -31.69 6.44 17.97
C LEU A 13 -32.57 6.71 16.74
N GLY A 14 -32.17 6.15 15.59
CA GLY A 14 -33.02 5.97 14.42
C GLY A 14 -32.91 4.54 13.91
N ILE A 15 -33.67 3.62 14.52
CA ILE A 15 -33.89 2.26 14.02
C ILE A 15 -34.92 2.37 12.89
N GLY A 16 -34.49 2.12 11.66
CA GLY A 16 -35.39 1.94 10.52
C GLY A 16 -35.59 0.45 10.24
N ILE A 17 -36.69 -0.13 10.77
CA ILE A 17 -37.23 -1.41 10.31
C ILE A 17 -38.48 -1.09 9.49
N ALA A 18 -38.47 -1.42 8.21
CA ALA A 18 -39.60 -1.24 7.30
C ALA A 18 -39.92 -2.55 6.57
N GLY A 19 -41.21 -2.96 6.65
CA GLY A 19 -42.02 -3.86 5.80
C GLY A 19 -41.44 -5.25 5.44
N PHE A 20 -42.01 -6.40 5.79
CA PHE A 20 -43.41 -6.86 5.88
C PHE A 20 -44.22 -6.71 4.59
N LEU A 21 -44.20 -7.75 3.72
CA LEU A 21 -45.31 -8.26 2.88
C LEU A 21 -44.83 -9.39 1.95
N GLY A 22 -45.34 -10.63 2.13
CA GLY A 22 -45.31 -11.65 1.06
C GLY A 22 -45.22 -13.14 1.45
N GLY A 23 -46.35 -13.76 1.82
CA GLY A 23 -46.72 -15.17 1.55
C GLY A 23 -46.00 -16.34 2.29
N PRO A 24 -46.71 -17.42 2.67
CA PRO A 24 -46.07 -18.65 3.14
C PRO A 24 -45.40 -19.38 1.96
N GLN A 25 -44.07 -19.34 1.89
CA GLN A 25 -43.26 -20.23 1.05
C GLN A 25 -43.03 -21.58 1.77
N PRO A 26 -42.91 -22.69 1.04
CA PRO A 26 -42.60 -24.01 1.60
C PRO A 26 -41.20 -24.02 2.27
N PRO A 27 -40.91 -24.97 3.19
CA PRO A 27 -39.69 -24.97 3.96
C PRO A 27 -38.51 -25.47 3.11
N ASP A 28 -37.89 -24.56 2.36
CA ASP A 28 -36.69 -24.84 1.59
C ASP A 28 -35.45 -24.22 2.26
N GLY A 29 -34.70 -25.09 2.94
CA GLY A 29 -33.25 -24.97 3.11
C GLY A 29 -32.73 -23.96 4.15
N PRO A 30 -31.52 -24.20 4.69
CA PRO A 30 -30.84 -23.24 5.56
C PRO A 30 -30.55 -21.94 4.77
N PRO A 31 -30.69 -20.77 5.40
CA PRO A 31 -30.50 -19.49 4.74
C PRO A 31 -29.08 -19.39 4.17
N THR A 32 -29.00 -19.14 2.87
CA THR A 32 -27.73 -18.79 2.21
C THR A 32 -27.20 -17.50 2.83
N PRO A 33 -25.92 -17.45 3.25
CA PRO A 33 -25.33 -16.24 3.80
C PRO A 33 -25.45 -15.08 2.80
N PRO A 34 -25.77 -13.85 3.25
CA PRO A 34 -25.86 -12.70 2.35
C PRO A 34 -24.54 -12.56 1.59
N GLU A 35 -24.62 -12.50 0.25
CA GLU A 35 -23.47 -12.23 -0.60
C GLU A 35 -22.81 -10.92 -0.11
N LYS A 36 -21.62 -11.04 0.46
CA LYS A 36 -20.79 -9.87 0.77
C LYS A 36 -20.57 -9.13 -0.55
N ALA A 37 -21.24 -8.00 -0.73
CA ALA A 37 -20.99 -7.09 -1.82
C ALA A 37 -19.48 -6.84 -1.86
N LYS A 38 -18.81 -7.39 -2.88
CA LYS A 38 -17.41 -7.10 -3.17
C LYS A 38 -17.36 -5.61 -3.47
N GLY A 39 -17.06 -4.80 -2.44
CA GLY A 39 -16.82 -3.38 -2.59
C GLY A 39 -15.83 -3.21 -3.74
N LYS A 40 -16.17 -2.35 -4.70
CA LYS A 40 -15.27 -2.03 -5.82
C LYS A 40 -13.95 -1.57 -5.22
N LYS A 41 -12.94 -2.45 -5.24
CA LYS A 41 -11.55 -2.14 -4.88
C LYS A 41 -11.14 -0.94 -5.72
N GLY A 42 -10.85 0.19 -5.07
CA GLY A 42 -10.35 1.38 -5.77
C GLY A 42 -11.33 2.55 -5.83
N ALA A 43 -12.26 2.67 -4.87
CA ALA A 43 -12.95 3.95 -4.73
C ALA A 43 -11.92 5.02 -4.32
N PRO A 44 -11.95 6.25 -4.88
CA PRO A 44 -10.99 7.33 -4.59
C PRO A 44 -10.83 7.74 -3.11
N GLY A 45 -11.63 7.19 -2.20
CA GLY A 45 -11.51 7.38 -0.74
C GLY A 45 -10.84 6.23 0.02
N ASP A 46 -10.56 5.10 -0.63
CA ASP A 46 -10.02 3.91 0.04
C ASP A 46 -8.61 4.14 0.60
N GLU A 47 -7.77 4.90 -0.12
CA GLU A 47 -6.38 5.15 0.30
C GLU A 47 -6.28 6.03 1.54
N LEU A 48 -7.14 7.04 1.69
CA LEU A 48 -7.20 7.85 2.91
C LEU A 48 -7.58 7.00 4.12
N ARG A 49 -8.52 6.06 3.96
CA ARG A 49 -8.92 5.16 5.04
C ARG A 49 -7.78 4.22 5.44
N LYS A 50 -7.14 3.55 4.47
CA LYS A 50 -5.98 2.68 4.73
C LYS A 50 -4.84 3.44 5.41
N THR A 51 -4.56 4.65 4.94
CA THR A 51 -3.52 5.52 5.53
C THR A 51 -3.85 5.87 6.97
N TYR A 52 -5.10 6.26 7.25
CA TYR A 52 -5.56 6.51 8.61
C TYR A 52 -5.38 5.28 9.51
N ASP A 53 -5.76 4.10 9.03
CA ASP A 53 -5.64 2.85 9.79
C ASP A 53 -4.17 2.51 10.13
N ILE A 54 -3.25 2.69 9.18
CA ILE A 54 -1.81 2.51 9.41
C ILE A 54 -1.29 3.55 10.41
N LEU A 55 -1.55 4.85 10.18
CA LEU A 55 -1.07 5.93 11.06
C LEU A 55 -1.60 5.78 12.49
N ARG A 56 -2.86 5.35 12.64
CA ARG A 56 -3.47 5.05 13.95
C ARG A 56 -2.73 3.92 14.64
N ARG A 57 -2.46 2.81 13.94
CA ARG A 57 -1.72 1.65 14.47
C ARG A 57 -0.26 1.98 14.80
N VAL A 58 0.39 2.83 13.99
CA VAL A 58 1.75 3.31 14.23
C VAL A 58 1.80 4.05 15.57
N ARG A 59 0.92 5.03 15.75
CA ARG A 59 0.88 5.86 16.96
C ARG A 59 0.46 5.09 18.21
N SER A 60 -0.43 4.11 18.08
CA SER A 60 -0.99 3.40 19.24
C SER A 60 -0.06 2.37 19.87
N GLY A 61 1.11 2.08 19.29
CA GLY A 61 2.07 1.13 19.89
C GLY A 61 3.51 1.64 19.93
N SER A 62 3.71 2.94 20.00
CA SER A 62 5.07 3.51 20.14
C SER A 62 5.63 3.14 21.50
N ASP A 63 6.26 1.97 21.61
CA ASP A 63 6.96 1.50 22.79
C ASP A 63 8.38 2.13 22.82
N GLY A 64 8.41 3.46 22.91
CA GLY A 64 9.51 4.37 23.32
C GLY A 64 10.97 4.06 22.96
N GLY A 65 11.29 3.47 21.80
CA GLY A 65 12.67 3.08 21.45
C GLY A 65 13.46 4.13 20.66
N ARG A 66 14.80 4.21 20.84
CA ARG A 66 15.71 5.14 20.12
C ARG A 66 15.63 5.11 18.58
N THR A 67 15.21 4.01 17.96
CA THR A 67 14.96 3.92 16.51
C THR A 67 13.77 4.77 16.05
N GLU A 68 13.09 5.47 16.96
CA GLU A 68 11.88 6.26 16.70
C GLU A 68 12.13 7.58 15.95
N GLU A 69 13.27 8.27 16.06
CA GLU A 69 13.38 9.63 15.51
C GLU A 69 13.13 9.69 14.00
N ARG A 70 13.80 8.83 13.22
CA ARG A 70 13.61 8.75 11.77
C ARG A 70 12.21 8.25 11.39
N ILE A 71 11.69 7.27 12.13
CA ILE A 71 10.33 6.73 11.91
C ILE A 71 9.27 7.80 12.23
N LYS A 72 9.51 8.62 13.25
CA LYS A 72 8.68 9.73 13.68
C LYS A 72 8.65 10.81 12.60
N ASP A 73 9.80 11.20 12.05
CA ASP A 73 9.87 12.18 10.96
C ASP A 73 9.07 11.74 9.74
N TRP A 74 9.18 10.47 9.34
CA TRP A 74 8.37 9.90 8.26
C TRP A 74 6.89 9.83 8.61
N THR A 75 6.55 9.51 9.86
CA THR A 75 5.16 9.49 10.35
C THR A 75 4.53 10.88 10.33
N ASP A 76 5.29 11.90 10.73
CA ASP A 76 4.86 13.30 10.74
C ASP A 76 4.63 13.80 9.30
N ARG A 77 5.54 13.48 8.37
CA ARG A 77 5.38 13.78 6.94
C ARG A 77 4.18 13.05 6.32
N ALA A 78 3.99 11.77 6.61
CA ALA A 78 2.83 11.01 6.14
C ALA A 78 1.53 11.64 6.65
N THR A 79 1.51 12.08 7.92
CA THR A 79 0.37 12.78 8.51
C THR A 79 0.10 14.11 7.82
N GLU A 80 1.14 14.85 7.46
CA GLU A 80 1.01 16.12 6.74
C GLU A 80 0.41 15.91 5.35
N LEU A 81 0.90 14.92 4.59
CA LEU A 81 0.34 14.55 3.28
C LEU A 81 -1.11 14.12 3.38
N TYR A 82 -1.47 13.31 4.37
CA TYR A 82 -2.85 12.92 4.65
C TYR A 82 -3.76 14.14 4.85
N ARG A 83 -3.32 15.12 5.65
CA ARG A 83 -4.08 16.37 5.88
C ARG A 83 -4.19 17.22 4.62
N LYS A 84 -3.12 17.32 3.83
CA LYS A 84 -3.14 18.03 2.53
C LYS A 84 -4.13 17.37 1.56
N ALA A 85 -4.17 16.04 1.52
CA ALA A 85 -5.10 15.28 0.69
C ALA A 85 -6.57 15.52 1.09
N LEU A 86 -6.86 15.60 2.39
CA LEU A 86 -8.21 15.95 2.88
C LEU A 86 -8.64 17.35 2.42
N ARG A 87 -7.76 18.35 2.58
CA ARG A 87 -8.04 19.72 2.13
C ARG A 87 -8.28 19.81 0.62
N ALA A 88 -7.38 19.22 -0.18
CA ALA A 88 -7.54 19.17 -1.63
C ALA A 88 -8.86 18.50 -2.05
N ARG A 89 -9.35 17.53 -1.28
CA ARG A 89 -10.65 16.89 -1.52
C ARG A 89 -11.82 17.84 -1.21
N GLU A 90 -11.73 18.58 -0.11
CA GLU A 90 -12.72 19.59 0.29
C GLU A 90 -12.80 20.73 -0.75
N ASP A 91 -11.65 21.13 -1.30
CA ASP A 91 -11.52 22.15 -2.36
C ASP A 91 -11.97 21.65 -3.75
N GLY A 92 -12.36 20.37 -3.87
CA GLY A 92 -12.80 19.78 -5.14
C GLY A 92 -11.66 19.40 -6.10
N GLU A 93 -10.40 19.53 -5.68
CA GLU A 93 -9.19 19.15 -6.43
C GLU A 93 -8.99 17.61 -6.43
N ARG A 94 -9.94 16.87 -7.00
CA ARG A 94 -10.04 15.40 -6.90
C ARG A 94 -8.75 14.66 -7.27
N ARG A 95 -8.10 15.07 -8.37
CA ARG A 95 -6.85 14.47 -8.84
C ARG A 95 -5.73 14.66 -7.82
N ARG A 96 -5.48 15.91 -7.42
CA ARG A 96 -4.45 16.24 -6.42
C ARG A 96 -4.71 15.53 -5.10
N ALA A 97 -5.96 15.51 -4.64
CA ALA A 97 -6.36 14.79 -3.42
C ALA A 97 -6.02 13.30 -3.50
N ARG A 98 -6.26 12.65 -4.64
CA ARG A 98 -5.90 11.25 -4.88
C ARG A 98 -4.38 11.05 -4.80
N GLU A 99 -3.61 11.82 -5.55
CA GLU A 99 -2.14 11.65 -5.59
C GLU A 99 -1.50 11.91 -4.21
N LEU A 100 -1.95 12.95 -3.49
CA LEU A 100 -1.50 13.19 -2.11
C LEU A 100 -1.91 12.06 -1.16
N ALA A 101 -3.10 11.47 -1.34
CA ALA A 101 -3.53 10.33 -0.53
C ALA A 101 -2.68 9.08 -0.78
N VAL A 102 -2.31 8.80 -2.04
CA VAL A 102 -1.44 7.68 -2.38
C VAL A 102 -0.02 7.92 -1.86
N ALA A 103 0.56 9.11 -2.06
CA ALA A 103 1.86 9.47 -1.50
C ALA A 103 1.89 9.31 0.03
N SER A 104 0.81 9.75 0.69
CA SER A 104 0.64 9.58 2.13
C SER A 104 0.56 8.10 2.53
N HIS A 105 -0.13 7.27 1.74
CA HIS A 105 -0.28 5.84 1.99
C HIS A 105 1.06 5.12 1.88
N ASP A 106 1.82 5.38 0.82
CA ASP A 106 3.13 4.77 0.59
C ASP A 106 4.10 5.15 1.71
N LEU A 107 4.14 6.42 2.13
CA LEU A 107 4.98 6.83 3.25
C LEU A 107 4.52 6.19 4.58
N ALA A 108 3.22 5.98 4.78
CA ALA A 108 2.73 5.23 5.94
C ALA A 108 3.15 3.74 5.87
N ARG A 109 3.18 3.13 4.68
CA ARG A 109 3.70 1.76 4.48
C ARG A 109 5.18 1.67 4.79
N VAL A 110 5.99 2.67 4.38
CA VAL A 110 7.42 2.75 4.76
C VAL A 110 7.55 2.65 6.28
N VAL A 111 6.80 3.46 7.02
CA VAL A 111 6.82 3.51 8.48
C VAL A 111 6.43 2.16 9.09
N ASP A 112 5.38 1.53 8.58
CA ASP A 112 4.91 0.22 9.06
C ASP A 112 5.98 -0.87 8.85
N HIS A 113 6.55 -0.95 7.64
CA HIS A 113 7.61 -1.90 7.30
C HIS A 113 8.89 -1.66 8.10
N ALA A 114 9.34 -0.41 8.22
CA ALA A 114 10.52 -0.07 9.03
C ALA A 114 10.32 -0.43 10.52
N ARG A 115 9.12 -0.25 11.05
CA ARG A 115 8.78 -0.64 12.42
C ARG A 115 8.72 -2.16 12.59
N ASN A 116 8.18 -2.90 11.63
CA ASN A 116 8.20 -4.36 11.65
C ASN A 116 9.65 -4.88 11.61
N ALA A 117 10.50 -4.30 10.77
CA ALA A 117 11.93 -4.60 10.77
C ALA A 117 12.62 -4.32 12.12
N ALA A 118 12.25 -3.22 12.79
CA ALA A 118 12.79 -2.90 14.12
C ALA A 118 12.30 -3.87 15.22
N ARG A 119 11.12 -4.47 15.07
CA ARG A 119 10.61 -5.49 15.99
C ARG A 119 11.34 -6.82 15.82
N LEU A 120 11.66 -7.18 14.58
CA LEU A 120 12.43 -8.38 14.25
C LEU A 120 13.88 -8.32 14.76
N ASP A 121 14.39 -7.14 15.09
CA ASP A 121 15.71 -6.96 15.72
C ASP A 121 15.71 -7.31 17.22
N ARG A 122 14.53 -7.28 17.86
CA ARG A 122 14.36 -7.60 19.28
C ARG A 122 13.86 -9.04 19.42
N THR A 123 14.72 -10.00 19.08
CA THR A 123 14.50 -11.37 19.54
C THR A 123 14.54 -11.37 21.07
N ASP A 124 13.49 -11.91 21.70
CA ASP A 124 13.44 -12.05 23.15
C ASP A 124 14.56 -13.02 23.57
N PRO A 125 15.57 -12.57 24.35
CA PRO A 125 16.69 -13.42 24.71
C PRO A 125 16.28 -14.60 25.59
N ASP A 126 15.12 -14.52 26.25
CA ASP A 126 14.61 -15.55 27.15
C ASP A 126 13.76 -16.61 26.40
N LEU A 127 13.42 -16.37 25.14
CA LEU A 127 12.66 -17.32 24.32
C LEU A 127 13.57 -18.01 23.29
N PRO A 128 13.48 -19.34 23.14
CA PRO A 128 14.16 -20.02 22.05
C PRO A 128 13.61 -19.49 20.71
N PRO A 129 14.44 -19.46 19.65
CA PRO A 129 13.95 -19.09 18.32
C PRO A 129 12.79 -20.03 17.93
N PRO A 130 11.72 -19.52 17.29
CA PRO A 130 10.68 -20.38 16.75
C PRO A 130 11.31 -21.36 15.74
N PRO A 131 10.74 -22.57 15.58
CA PRO A 131 11.19 -23.48 14.54
C PRO A 131 11.08 -22.80 13.17
N GLU A 132 12.03 -23.08 12.29
CA GLU A 132 11.97 -22.63 10.90
C GLU A 132 10.70 -23.22 10.27
N ASP A 133 9.73 -22.35 9.93
CA ASP A 133 8.48 -22.77 9.31
C ASP A 133 8.75 -22.97 7.81
N ASP A 134 8.61 -24.20 7.32
CA ASP A 134 8.67 -24.58 5.90
C ASP A 134 7.42 -24.09 5.15
N GLY A 135 7.11 -22.80 5.30
CA GLY A 135 5.98 -22.16 4.64
C GLY A 135 6.05 -22.36 3.11
N PRO A 136 4.91 -22.28 2.41
CA PRO A 136 4.81 -22.65 1.00
C PRO A 136 5.63 -21.78 0.02
N GLU A 137 6.24 -20.67 0.49
CA GLU A 137 7.17 -19.84 -0.26
C GLU A 137 8.43 -19.65 0.60
N ASP A 138 9.61 -19.97 0.05
CA ASP A 138 10.89 -19.75 0.73
C ASP A 138 11.03 -18.24 1.00
N LEU A 139 11.05 -17.87 2.29
CA LEU A 139 11.20 -16.48 2.75
C LEU A 139 12.41 -15.79 2.11
N SER A 140 13.45 -16.55 1.81
CA SER A 140 14.66 -16.10 1.12
C SER A 140 14.36 -15.69 -0.32
N GLU A 141 13.63 -16.52 -1.08
CA GLU A 141 13.26 -16.19 -2.46
C GLU A 141 12.38 -14.95 -2.53
N ARG A 142 11.39 -14.84 -1.63
CA ARG A 142 10.54 -13.65 -1.53
C ARG A 142 11.35 -12.40 -1.20
N THR A 143 12.28 -12.50 -0.26
CA THR A 143 13.13 -11.38 0.15
C THR A 143 14.07 -10.93 -0.97
N LEU A 144 14.67 -11.87 -1.70
CA LEU A 144 15.49 -11.58 -2.87
C LEU A 144 14.68 -10.88 -3.97
N ARG A 145 13.46 -11.34 -4.22
CA ARG A 145 12.52 -10.69 -5.15
C ARG A 145 12.24 -9.24 -4.74
N ASP A 146 11.91 -9.01 -3.47
CA ASP A 146 11.64 -7.66 -2.95
C ASP A 146 12.88 -6.75 -3.05
N LEU A 147 14.08 -7.27 -2.75
CA LEU A 147 15.35 -6.54 -2.94
C LEU A 147 15.60 -6.16 -4.40
N HIS A 148 15.37 -7.07 -5.34
CA HIS A 148 15.52 -6.77 -6.76
C HIS A 148 14.52 -5.72 -7.25
N HIS A 149 13.28 -5.77 -6.76
CA HIS A 149 12.27 -4.75 -7.06
C HIS A 149 12.68 -3.37 -6.53
N ALA A 150 13.09 -3.28 -5.27
CA ALA A 150 13.58 -2.06 -4.67
C ALA A 150 14.80 -1.50 -5.42
N TYR A 151 15.81 -2.34 -5.70
CA TYR A 151 17.01 -1.95 -6.44
C TYR A 151 16.68 -1.35 -7.81
N ARG A 152 15.84 -2.05 -8.60
CA ARG A 152 15.44 -1.58 -9.92
C ARG A 152 14.71 -0.25 -9.84
N ARG A 153 13.74 -0.14 -8.93
CA ARG A 153 12.98 1.10 -8.72
C ARG A 153 13.89 2.27 -8.36
N ILE A 154 14.83 2.08 -7.44
CA ILE A 154 15.74 3.15 -7.03
C ILE A 154 16.65 3.57 -8.20
N LYS A 155 17.12 2.62 -9.03
CA LYS A 155 17.88 2.93 -10.23
C LYS A 155 17.09 3.71 -11.27
N ASP A 156 15.83 3.35 -11.46
CA ASP A 156 14.95 4.03 -12.40
C ASP A 156 14.51 5.40 -11.84
N ALA A 157 14.70 5.66 -10.54
CA ALA A 157 14.12 6.82 -9.88
C ALA A 157 14.79 8.16 -10.15
N ASP A 158 16.02 8.17 -10.63
CA ASP A 158 16.69 9.41 -11.05
C ASP A 158 15.99 10.04 -12.27
N SER A 159 15.04 9.33 -12.92
CA SER A 159 14.23 9.83 -14.03
C SER A 159 12.99 10.65 -13.61
N TYR A 160 12.59 10.66 -12.33
CA TYR A 160 11.31 11.26 -11.88
C TYR A 160 11.30 12.80 -11.79
N GLY A 161 12.36 13.48 -12.25
CA GLY A 161 12.45 14.94 -12.23
C GLY A 161 12.63 15.56 -10.84
N SER A 162 12.91 16.86 -10.79
CA SER A 162 13.19 17.58 -9.54
C SER A 162 11.90 18.04 -8.84
N VAL A 163 11.13 17.12 -8.28
CA VAL A 163 10.08 17.49 -7.32
C VAL A 163 10.75 17.98 -6.03
N PRO A 164 10.25 19.04 -5.37
CA PRO A 164 10.70 19.40 -4.03
C PRO A 164 10.70 18.18 -3.10
N ASP A 165 11.77 18.04 -2.31
CA ASP A 165 12.00 16.92 -1.39
C ASP A 165 12.21 15.53 -2.01
N SER A 166 12.23 15.36 -3.34
CA SER A 166 12.46 14.05 -3.97
C SER A 166 13.78 13.42 -3.51
N ALA A 167 14.84 14.24 -3.42
CA ALA A 167 16.15 13.82 -2.96
C ALA A 167 16.14 13.22 -1.55
N LEU A 168 15.26 13.70 -0.66
CA LEU A 168 15.13 13.19 0.70
C LEU A 168 14.52 11.79 0.70
N TYR A 169 13.45 11.57 -0.06
CA TYR A 169 12.81 10.25 -0.16
C TYR A 169 13.71 9.24 -0.86
N LEU A 170 14.39 9.64 -1.94
CA LEU A 170 15.31 8.75 -2.66
C LEU A 170 16.54 8.38 -1.84
N ARG A 171 17.12 9.33 -1.08
CA ARG A 171 18.15 9.01 -0.08
C ARG A 171 17.60 8.04 0.97
N GLY A 172 16.39 8.29 1.45
CA GLY A 172 15.71 7.40 2.39
C GLY A 172 15.55 5.96 1.87
N ALA A 173 15.19 5.82 0.60
CA ALA A 173 15.04 4.53 -0.07
C ALA A 173 16.38 3.81 -0.22
N ARG A 174 17.45 4.52 -0.62
CA ARG A 174 18.82 3.98 -0.72
C ARG A 174 19.32 3.46 0.63
N ASP A 175 19.14 4.24 1.70
CA ASP A 175 19.52 3.82 3.05
C ASP A 175 18.78 2.54 3.50
N LEU A 176 17.46 2.48 3.27
CA LEU A 176 16.64 1.32 3.62
C LEU A 176 17.05 0.08 2.81
N TYR A 177 17.31 0.25 1.52
CA TYR A 177 17.80 -0.82 0.65
C TYR A 177 19.17 -1.35 1.09
N ASN A 178 20.12 -0.47 1.38
CA ASN A 178 21.44 -0.88 1.84
C ASN A 178 21.39 -1.54 3.24
N ALA A 179 20.46 -1.10 4.10
CA ALA A 179 20.19 -1.78 5.37
C ALA A 179 19.56 -3.17 5.16
N ALA A 180 18.58 -3.28 4.25
CA ALA A 180 17.96 -4.55 3.87
C ALA A 180 19.00 -5.55 3.38
N ARG A 181 19.87 -5.12 2.47
CA ARG A 181 20.94 -5.96 1.92
C ARG A 181 21.89 -6.47 3.01
N ARG A 182 22.36 -5.58 3.91
CA ARG A 182 23.22 -5.97 5.04
C ARG A 182 22.56 -6.96 5.98
N ASP A 183 21.25 -6.87 6.17
CA ASP A 183 20.50 -7.84 6.97
C ASP A 183 20.43 -9.20 6.30
N VAL A 184 20.15 -9.26 5.00
CA VAL A 184 20.15 -10.53 4.26
C VAL A 184 21.54 -11.16 4.22
N GLU A 185 22.60 -10.38 4.03
CA GLU A 185 24.00 -10.85 4.11
C GLU A 185 24.33 -11.43 5.49
N ALA A 186 23.72 -10.90 6.54
CA ALA A 186 23.89 -11.38 7.91
C ALA A 186 22.92 -12.51 8.30
N GLY A 187 22.17 -13.09 7.35
CA GLY A 187 21.19 -14.15 7.60
C GLY A 187 19.88 -13.69 8.25
N ARG A 188 19.68 -12.38 8.43
CA ARG A 188 18.43 -11.79 8.95
C ARG A 188 17.43 -11.55 7.82
N THR A 189 17.08 -12.61 7.11
CA THR A 189 16.29 -12.56 5.87
C THR A 189 14.94 -11.87 6.05
N GLU A 190 14.18 -12.19 7.09
CA GLU A 190 12.85 -11.61 7.32
C GLU A 190 12.92 -10.08 7.54
N ARG A 191 13.87 -9.64 8.38
CA ARG A 191 14.13 -8.22 8.63
C ARG A 191 14.57 -7.50 7.35
N GLY A 192 15.46 -8.14 6.58
CA GLY A 192 15.87 -7.65 5.27
C GLY A 192 14.69 -7.48 4.30
N GLY A 193 13.76 -8.43 4.27
CA GLY A 193 12.55 -8.35 3.45
C GLY A 193 11.64 -7.18 3.83
N GLU A 194 11.44 -6.91 5.12
CA GLU A 194 10.67 -5.73 5.57
C GLU A 194 11.36 -4.42 5.14
N LEU A 195 12.67 -4.31 5.31
CA LEU A 195 13.41 -3.12 4.88
C LEU A 195 13.40 -2.93 3.36
N ALA A 196 13.44 -4.01 2.58
CA ALA A 196 13.34 -3.95 1.12
C ALA A 196 11.96 -3.43 0.67
N ARG A 197 10.87 -3.90 1.29
CA ARG A 197 9.51 -3.38 1.03
C ARG A 197 9.37 -1.92 1.45
N ALA A 198 10.00 -1.51 2.55
CA ALA A 198 10.05 -0.11 2.96
C ALA A 198 10.79 0.75 1.91
N ALA A 199 11.94 0.27 1.41
CA ALA A 199 12.70 0.95 0.37
C ALA A 199 11.88 1.12 -0.92
N GLU A 200 11.21 0.05 -1.38
CA GLU A 200 10.34 0.10 -2.55
C GLU A 200 9.20 1.12 -2.35
N ALA A 201 8.47 1.06 -1.24
CA ALA A 201 7.38 2.00 -0.94
C ALA A 201 7.87 3.46 -0.93
N MET A 202 9.07 3.71 -0.40
CA MET A 202 9.66 5.05 -0.36
C MET A 202 9.88 5.64 -1.77
N THR A 203 10.18 4.80 -2.77
CA THR A 203 10.39 5.27 -4.15
C THR A 203 9.12 5.79 -4.82
N HIS A 204 7.93 5.36 -4.37
CA HIS A 204 6.65 5.81 -4.92
C HIS A 204 6.24 7.21 -4.46
N VAL A 205 6.69 7.63 -3.29
CA VAL A 205 6.34 8.93 -2.71
C VAL A 205 6.66 10.09 -3.67
N PRO A 206 7.90 10.27 -4.19
CA PRO A 206 8.21 11.37 -5.09
C PRO A 206 7.44 11.30 -6.42
N GLU A 207 7.13 10.10 -6.94
CA GLU A 207 6.31 9.92 -8.16
C GLU A 207 4.91 10.52 -7.95
N HIS A 208 4.25 10.17 -6.84
CA HIS A 208 2.92 10.71 -6.52
C HIS A 208 2.95 12.19 -6.17
N LEU A 209 4.02 12.69 -5.54
CA LEU A 209 4.18 14.13 -5.30
C LEU A 209 4.38 14.91 -6.61
N ALA A 210 5.10 14.35 -7.59
CA ALA A 210 5.21 14.92 -8.94
C ALA A 210 3.82 15.05 -9.57
N ASN A 211 3.07 13.94 -9.58
CA ASN A 211 1.74 13.86 -10.18
C ASN A 211 0.71 14.77 -9.49
N ALA A 212 0.90 15.04 -8.20
CA ALA A 212 0.06 15.98 -7.45
C ALA A 212 0.37 17.45 -7.78
N GLY A 213 1.60 17.77 -8.17
CA GLY A 213 2.04 19.11 -8.57
C GLY A 213 1.78 19.45 -10.03
N ASP A 214 1.61 18.45 -10.89
CA ASP A 214 1.37 18.60 -12.31
C ASP A 214 -0.13 18.49 -12.67
N PRO A 215 -0.83 19.61 -12.96
CA PRO A 215 -2.24 19.58 -13.35
C PRO A 215 -2.48 18.93 -14.72
N ASP A 216 -1.47 18.89 -15.59
CA ASP A 216 -1.55 18.41 -16.98
C ASP A 216 -0.96 16.99 -17.16
N GLY A 217 -0.36 16.43 -16.11
CA GLY A 217 0.23 15.09 -16.17
C GLY A 217 -0.78 14.01 -16.58
N PRO A 218 -0.31 12.82 -16.97
CA PRO A 218 -1.16 11.77 -17.51
C PRO A 218 -2.29 11.41 -16.54
N PRO A 219 -3.51 11.15 -17.05
CA PRO A 219 -4.63 10.74 -16.20
C PRO A 219 -4.25 9.47 -15.44
N ALA A 220 -4.76 9.36 -14.20
CA ALA A 220 -4.57 8.16 -13.41
C ALA A 220 -5.01 6.93 -14.21
N LYS A 221 -4.19 5.88 -14.22
CA LYS A 221 -4.44 4.63 -14.96
C LYS A 221 -5.79 3.97 -14.63
N ASP A 222 -6.39 4.32 -13.49
CA ASP A 222 -7.65 3.78 -13.01
C ASP A 222 -8.87 4.67 -13.29
N GLU A 223 -8.71 5.83 -13.94
CA GLU A 223 -9.90 6.50 -14.47
C GLU A 223 -10.47 5.61 -15.57
N PRO A 224 -11.68 5.03 -15.39
CA PRO A 224 -12.29 4.27 -16.45
C PRO A 224 -12.38 5.21 -17.65
N PRO A 225 -11.93 4.78 -18.85
CA PRO A 225 -11.97 5.64 -20.03
C PRO A 225 -13.38 6.21 -20.10
N LYS A 226 -13.51 7.53 -20.23
CA LYS A 226 -14.80 8.19 -20.46
C LYS A 226 -15.40 7.53 -21.70
N LYS A 227 -16.25 6.52 -21.49
CA LYS A 227 -16.79 5.72 -22.57
C LYS A 227 -17.66 6.65 -23.39
N LYS A 228 -17.20 7.00 -24.59
CA LYS A 228 -18.10 7.24 -25.73
C LYS A 228 -18.85 5.93 -25.94
N PHE A 229 -19.98 5.79 -25.25
CA PHE A 229 -20.70 4.53 -25.10
C PHE A 229 -21.70 4.26 -26.23
N GLU A 230 -21.55 4.89 -27.40
CA GLU A 230 -22.60 4.85 -28.42
C GLU A 230 -22.24 4.10 -29.72
N GLU A 231 -20.98 3.70 -30.01
CA GLU A 231 -20.67 3.21 -31.38
C GLU A 231 -20.07 1.81 -31.53
N ALA A 232 -19.84 1.04 -30.45
CA ALA A 232 -19.12 -0.24 -30.56
C ALA A 232 -19.99 -1.49 -30.34
N LYS A 233 -21.28 -1.47 -30.74
CA LYS A 233 -22.18 -2.64 -30.62
C LYS A 233 -22.49 -3.38 -31.92
N GLU A 234 -21.96 -2.96 -33.07
CA GLU A 234 -22.06 -3.74 -34.30
C GLU A 234 -20.70 -4.28 -34.74
N LYS A 235 -20.67 -5.53 -35.20
CA LYS A 235 -19.50 -6.32 -35.63
C LYS A 235 -18.79 -7.14 -34.55
N ARG A 236 -19.51 -8.11 -33.98
CA ARG A 236 -18.91 -9.40 -33.63
C ARG A 236 -19.71 -10.52 -34.28
N GLY A 237 -19.25 -10.97 -35.44
CA GLY A 237 -19.69 -12.20 -36.08
C GLY A 237 -19.22 -13.45 -35.29
N PRO A 238 -19.70 -14.65 -35.69
CA PRO A 238 -19.43 -15.89 -34.98
C PRO A 238 -17.94 -16.23 -35.02
N ARG A 239 -17.30 -16.30 -33.84
CA ARG A 239 -15.92 -16.77 -33.70
C ARG A 239 -15.88 -18.27 -33.94
N GLY A 240 -15.26 -18.66 -35.05
CA GLY A 240 -14.89 -20.03 -35.32
C GLY A 240 -13.94 -20.59 -34.25
N LEU A 241 -14.15 -21.86 -33.96
CA LEU A 241 -13.24 -22.79 -33.29
C LEU A 241 -11.82 -22.62 -33.85
N PHE A 242 -10.94 -21.96 -33.12
CA PHE A 242 -9.50 -22.00 -33.37
C PHE A 242 -8.89 -22.37 -32.02
N ASP A 243 -8.57 -23.65 -31.85
CA ASP A 243 -7.73 -24.10 -30.76
C ASP A 243 -6.36 -23.42 -30.91
N PRO A 244 -5.92 -22.61 -29.94
CA PRO A 244 -4.57 -22.07 -29.98
C PRO A 244 -3.58 -23.23 -29.91
N PRO A 245 -2.50 -23.22 -30.71
CA PRO A 245 -1.46 -24.22 -30.62
C PRO A 245 -0.91 -24.28 -29.18
N PRO A 246 -0.55 -25.48 -28.68
CA PRO A 246 0.00 -25.62 -27.35
C PRO A 246 1.21 -24.68 -27.19
N PRO A 247 1.30 -23.95 -26.06
CA PRO A 247 2.43 -23.07 -25.82
C PRO A 247 3.70 -23.91 -25.86
N LYS A 248 4.62 -23.56 -26.78
CA LYS A 248 5.97 -24.11 -26.74
C LYS A 248 6.53 -23.82 -25.35
N GLU A 249 6.90 -24.87 -24.64
CA GLU A 249 7.68 -24.82 -23.41
C GLU A 249 9.02 -24.15 -23.74
N ALA A 250 9.03 -22.81 -23.78
CA ALA A 250 10.25 -22.06 -23.78
C ALA A 250 10.93 -22.41 -22.45
N GLU A 251 12.08 -23.08 -22.53
CA GLU A 251 13.00 -23.28 -21.41
C GLU A 251 13.03 -21.98 -20.62
N ARG A 252 12.39 -21.99 -19.45
CA ARG A 252 12.52 -20.88 -18.52
C ARG A 252 14.01 -20.82 -18.22
N PRO A 253 14.69 -19.68 -18.48
CA PRO A 253 16.10 -19.56 -18.14
C PRO A 253 16.24 -20.00 -16.68
N GLY A 254 17.16 -20.93 -16.43
CA GLY A 254 17.40 -21.48 -15.10
C GLY A 254 17.49 -20.36 -14.06
N PRO A 255 17.16 -20.64 -12.79
CA PRO A 255 17.06 -19.63 -11.74
C PRO A 255 18.29 -18.75 -11.79
N ARG A 256 18.11 -17.50 -12.25
CA ARG A 256 19.18 -16.50 -12.25
C ARG A 256 19.68 -16.45 -10.81
N GLY A 257 21.00 -16.59 -10.65
CA GLY A 257 21.63 -16.92 -9.38
C GLY A 257 21.06 -16.13 -8.20
N ARG A 258 21.03 -16.78 -7.03
CA ARG A 258 20.61 -16.23 -5.72
C ARG A 258 21.50 -15.07 -5.23
N GLU A 259 22.15 -14.36 -6.14
CA GLU A 259 23.05 -13.26 -5.88
C GLU A 259 22.26 -12.02 -5.48
N LEU A 260 22.71 -11.37 -4.41
CA LEU A 260 22.11 -10.13 -3.96
C LEU A 260 22.38 -9.00 -4.98
N PRO A 261 21.40 -8.12 -5.25
CA PRO A 261 21.64 -6.94 -6.07
C PRO A 261 22.75 -6.06 -5.46
N PRO A 262 23.54 -5.33 -6.26
CA PRO A 262 24.70 -4.55 -5.80
C PRO A 262 24.30 -3.46 -4.79
N PRO A 263 25.21 -2.99 -3.91
CA PRO A 263 24.87 -1.90 -3.00
C PRO A 263 24.65 -0.62 -3.83
N LEU A 264 23.91 0.33 -3.27
CA LEU A 264 23.68 1.63 -3.90
C LEU A 264 24.49 2.70 -3.17
N ASP A 265 25.08 3.62 -3.93
CA ASP A 265 25.79 4.80 -3.40
C ASP A 265 24.82 5.94 -3.02
#